data_AF-U3IUI8-F1
#
_entry.id   AF-U3IUI8-F1
#
_cell.length_a   1.000
_cell.length_b   1.000
_cell.length_c   1.000
_cell.angle_alpha   90.00
_cell.angle_beta   90.00
_cell.angle_gamma   90.00
#
_symmetry.space_group_name_H-M   'P 1'
#
loop_
_entity.id
_entity.type
_entity.pdbx_description
1 polymer ?
#
loop_
_entity_poly.entity_id
_entity_poly.type
_entity_poly.pdbx_seq_one_letter_code
_entity_poly.pdbx_strand_id
1 'polypeptide(L)' 'MKKSPEIISGRMTFALCCYSLTFMRFAYKVQPRNWLLFACHLTNEVAQLIQGGRLIKYRQVQL' A
#
# COMPACT_ATOMS: atom_id res chain seq x y z
N MET A 1 17.62 3.65 -7.18
CA MET A 1 17.46 2.76 -6.00
C MET A 1 16.50 1.62 -6.32
N LYS A 2 16.99 0.41 -6.64
CA LYS A 2 16.15 -0.80 -6.71
C LYS A 2 16.81 -1.88 -5.84
N LYS A 3 16.44 -1.90 -4.56
CA LYS A 3 16.83 -3.00 -3.67
C LYS A 3 16.08 -4.27 -4.08
N SER A 4 16.66 -5.43 -3.76
CA SER A 4 16.09 -6.75 -4.11
C SER A 4 14.64 -6.87 -3.61
N PRO A 5 13.71 -7.43 -4.41
CA PRO A 5 12.33 -7.67 -3.99
C PRO A 5 12.19 -8.58 -2.76
N GLU A 6 13.22 -9.36 -2.43
CA GLU A 6 13.27 -10.27 -1.28
C GLU A 6 13.08 -9.56 0.07
N ILE A 7 13.48 -8.28 0.15
CA ILE A 7 13.33 -7.49 1.37
C ILE A 7 11.86 -7.09 1.63
N ILE A 8 10.99 -7.24 0.63
CA ILE A 8 9.60 -6.81 0.72
C ILE A 8 8.81 -7.88 1.49
N SER A 9 8.37 -7.52 2.70
CA SER A 9 7.51 -8.39 3.52
C SER A 9 6.07 -8.34 3.01
N GLY A 10 5.62 -9.44 2.38
CA GLY A 10 4.26 -9.53 1.84
C GLY A 10 3.15 -9.37 2.91
N ARG A 11 3.38 -9.90 4.12
CA ARG A 11 2.42 -9.76 5.24
C ARG A 11 2.28 -8.29 5.67
N MET A 12 3.40 -7.57 5.73
CA MET A 12 3.40 -6.15 6.07
C MET A 12 2.74 -5.32 4.97
N THR A 13 3.06 -5.57 3.70
CA THR A 13 2.44 -4.89 2.56
C THR A 13 0.92 -5.06 2.58
N PHE A 14 0.43 -6.29 2.76
CA PHE A 14 -1.00 -6.54 2.83
C PHE A 14 -1.68 -5.83 4.01
N ALA A 15 -1.08 -5.91 5.21
CA ALA A 15 -1.61 -5.25 6.40
C ALA A 15 -1.71 -3.72 6.20
N LEU A 16 -0.68 -3.12 5.60
CA LEU A 16 -0.67 -1.68 5.36
C LEU A 16 -1.62 -1.23 4.25
N CYS A 17 -1.91 -2.09 3.26
CA CYS A 17 -2.95 -1.83 2.27
C CYS A 17 -4.33 -1.75 2.93
N CYS A 18 -4.68 -2.76 3.73
CA CYS A 18 -5.94 -2.77 4.49
C CYS A 18 -6.06 -1.56 5.43
N TYR A 19 -4.95 -1.21 6.10
CA TYR A 19 -4.87 -0.02 6.94
C TYR A 19 -5.14 1.25 6.12
N SER A 20 -4.46 1.45 5.00
CA SER A 20 -4.62 2.65 4.16
C SER A 20 -6.04 2.79 3.62
N LEU A 21 -6.67 1.70 3.17
CA LEU A 21 -8.07 1.69 2.71
C LEU A 21 -9.05 2.12 3.82
N THR A 22 -8.83 1.64 5.05
CA THR A 22 -9.66 2.00 6.20
C THR A 22 -9.57 3.49 6.50
N PHE A 23 -8.35 4.05 6.49
CA PHE A 23 -8.14 5.48 6.74
C PHE A 23 -8.66 6.37 5.61
N MET A 24 -8.54 5.95 4.34
CA MET A 24 -9.16 6.66 3.22
C MET A 24 -10.69 6.72 3.36
N ARG A 25 -11.33 5.61 3.75
CA ARG A 25 -12.77 5.59 4.02
C ARG A 25 -13.15 6.55 5.14
N PHE A 26 -12.40 6.54 6.25
CA PHE A 26 -12.62 7.46 7.36
C PHE A 26 -12.47 8.92 6.92
N ALA A 27 -11.39 9.26 6.22
CA ALA A 27 -11.09 10.61 5.73
C ALA A 27 -12.18 11.17 4.81
N TYR A 28 -12.82 10.31 4.00
CA TYR A 28 -13.92 10.68 3.12
C TYR A 28 -15.26 10.85 3.85
N LYS A 29 -15.51 10.03 4.88
CA LYS A 29 -16.79 9.99 5.61
C LYS A 29 -16.90 11.03 6.73
N VAL A 30 -15.79 11.41 7.36
CA VAL A 30 -15.77 12.42 8.42
C VAL A 30 -16.18 13.80 7.86
N GLN A 31 -16.90 14.61 8.66
CA GLN A 31 -17.23 15.99 8.30
C GLN A 31 -16.66 16.98 9.33
N PRO A 32 -15.93 18.02 8.87
CA PRO A 32 -15.51 18.27 7.48
C PRO A 32 -14.54 17.19 6.95
N ARG A 33 -14.55 16.96 5.62
CA ARG A 33 -13.73 15.91 4.97
C ARG A 33 -12.24 16.22 5.09
N ASN A 34 -11.42 15.21 5.40
CA ASN A 34 -9.98 15.35 5.53
C ASN A 34 -9.24 14.90 4.26
N TRP A 35 -9.15 15.80 3.27
CA TRP A 35 -8.52 15.48 1.98
C TRP A 35 -7.01 15.23 2.06
N LEU A 36 -6.31 15.84 3.02
CA LEU A 36 -4.88 15.61 3.22
C LEU A 36 -4.60 14.18 3.68
N LEU A 37 -5.38 13.71 4.65
CA LEU A 37 -5.30 12.32 5.13
C LEU A 37 -5.64 11.35 3.99
N PHE A 38 -6.69 11.64 3.22
CA PHE A 38 -7.06 10.83 2.06
C PHE A 38 -5.91 10.74 1.04
N ALA A 39 -5.35 11.88 0.62
CA ALA A 39 -4.27 11.93 -0.37
C ALA A 39 -3.00 11.21 0.11
N CYS A 40 -2.66 11.35 1.39
CA CYS A 40 -1.54 10.64 2.01
C CYS A 40 -1.72 9.12 1.91
N HIS A 41 -2.88 8.60 2.34
CA HIS A 41 -3.13 7.17 2.30
C HIS A 41 -3.28 6.63 0.87
N LEU A 42 -3.83 7.41 -0.06
CA LEU A 42 -3.87 7.03 -1.47
C LEU A 42 -2.47 6.88 -2.06
N THR A 43 -1.57 7.81 -1.75
CA THR A 43 -0.17 7.74 -2.21
C THR A 43 0.55 6.52 -1.62
N ASN A 44 0.34 6.25 -0.33
CA ASN A 44 0.90 5.08 0.35
C ASN A 44 0.36 3.76 -0.24
N GLU A 45 -0.93 3.70 -0.53
CA GLU A 45 -1.58 2.54 -1.15
C GLU A 45 -0.96 2.23 -2.52
N VAL A 46 -0.84 3.25 -3.38
CA VAL A 46 -0.21 3.10 -4.70
C VAL A 46 1.23 2.59 -4.58
N ALA A 47 2.01 3.16 -3.66
CA ALA A 47 3.38 2.69 -3.43
C ALA A 47 3.43 1.22 -2.97
N GLN A 48 2.54 0.82 -2.07
CA GLN A 48 2.46 -0.56 -1.57
C GLN A 48 2.00 -1.54 -2.64
N LEU A 49 1.02 -1.18 -3.47
CA LEU A 49 0.59 -2.02 -4.59
C LEU A 49 1.71 -2.22 -5.62
N ILE A 50 2.49 -1.17 -5.92
CA ILE A 50 3.65 -1.29 -6.80
C ILE A 50 4.71 -2.23 -6.19
N GLN A 51 5.05 -2.07 -4.91
CA GLN A 51 6.01 -2.96 -4.25
C GLN A 51 5.48 -4.40 -4.10
N GLY A 52 4.19 -4.56 -3.80
CA GLY A 52 3.51 -5.85 -3.73
C GLY A 52 3.52 -6.55 -5.09
N GLY A 53 3.24 -5.83 -6.17
CA GLY A 53 3.36 -6.34 -7.54
C GLY A 53 4.78 -6.80 -7.88
N ARG A 54 5.81 -6.05 -7.44
CA ARG A 54 7.21 -6.49 -7.56
C ARG A 54 7.48 -7.79 -6.82
N LEU A 55 6.94 -7.95 -5.61
CA LEU A 55 7.09 -9.17 -4.80
C LEU A 55 6.38 -10.36 -5.45
N ILE A 56 5.17 -10.18 -5.98
CA ILE A 56 4.42 -11.24 -6.67
C ILE A 56 5.18 -11.69 -7.92
N LYS A 57 5.63 -10.74 -8.75
CA LYS A 57 6.42 -11.06 -9.95
C LYS A 57 7.70 -11.81 -9.58
N TYR A 58 8.40 -11.40 -8.52
CA TYR A 58 9.57 -12.11 -8.02
C TYR A 58 9.23 -13.55 -7.62
N ARG A 59 8.15 -13.76 -6.85
CA ARG A 59 7.73 -15.11 -6.44
C ARG A 59 7.28 -15.99 -7.61
N GLN A 60 6.60 -15.44 -8.62
CA GLN A 60 6.15 -16.21 -9.78
C GLN A 60 7.27 -16.63 -10.73
N VAL A 61 8.37 -15.88 -10.80
CA VAL A 61 9.55 -16.23 -11.62
C VAL A 61 10.47 -17.23 -10.89
N GLN A 62 10.31 -17.42 -9.58
CA GLN A 62 11.10 -18.36 -8.77
C GLN A 62 10.39 -19.70 -8.53
N LEU A 63 9.17 -19.88 -9.04
CA LEU A 63 8.42 -21.15 -9.08
C LEU A 63 8.59 -21.78 -10.47
#